data_AF-A0A8T7IUV1-F1
#
_entry.id   AF-A0A8T7IUV1-F1
#
_cell.length_a   1.000
_cell.length_b   1.000
_cell.length_c   1.000
_cell.angle_alpha   90.00
_cell.angle_beta   90.00
_cell.angle_gamma   90.00
#
_symmetry.space_group_name_H-M   'P 1'
#
loop_
_entity.id
_entity.type
_entity.pdbx_description
1 polymer ?
#
loop_
_entity_poly.entity_id
_entity_poly.type
_entity_poly.pdbx_seq_one_letter_code
_entity_poly.pdbx_strand_id
1 'polypeptide(L)' 'FFEQFESSPSMRQLVRFLKIDNADIASSVALLKLFPGSPAKIAAKVAGLPKPENCL' A
#
# COMPACT_ATOMS: atom_id res chain seq x y z
N PHE A 1 -6.51 -1.79 -7.20
CA PHE A 1 -5.47 -0.85 -7.69
C PHE A 1 -4.68 -1.47 -8.84
N PHE A 2 -3.99 -2.59 -8.63
CA PHE A 2 -3.16 -3.20 -9.68
C PHE A 2 -3.94 -3.59 -10.94
N GLU A 3 -5.14 -4.19 -10.83
CA GLU A 3 -5.99 -4.49 -12.00
C GLU A 3 -6.43 -3.25 -12.80
N GLN A 4 -6.39 -2.06 -12.19
CA GLN A 4 -6.86 -0.81 -12.80
C GLN A 4 -5.74 0.05 -13.37
N PHE A 5 -4.55 -0.02 -12.77
CA PHE A 5 -3.41 0.84 -13.09
C PHE A 5 -2.16 0.06 -13.49
N GLU A 6 -2.23 -1.28 -13.52
CA GLU A 6 -1.13 -2.22 -13.80
C GLU A 6 0.16 -1.97 -12.99
N SER A 7 0.01 -1.27 -11.87
CA SER A 7 1.11 -0.77 -11.05
C SER A 7 0.81 -0.98 -9.59
N SER A 8 1.85 -1.16 -8.79
CA SER A 8 1.71 -1.32 -7.33
C SER A 8 1.58 0.07 -6.68
N PRO A 9 0.65 0.25 -5.72
CA PRO A 9 0.38 1.56 -5.15
C PRO A 9 1.55 2.08 -4.31
N SER A 10 1.88 3.36 -4.43
CA SER A 10 2.78 4.05 -3.50
C SER A 10 2.15 4.16 -2.10
N MET A 11 2.94 4.46 -1.06
CA MET A 11 2.42 4.64 0.31
C MET A 11 1.27 5.64 0.41
N ARG A 12 1.38 6.76 -0.31
CA ARG A 12 0.35 7.80 -0.32
C ARG A 12 -0.94 7.32 -1.02
N GLN A 13 -0.81 6.59 -2.12
CA GLN A 13 -1.96 6.00 -2.82
C GLN A 13 -2.61 4.90 -1.99
N LEU A 14 -1.81 4.04 -1.35
CA LEU A 14 -2.27 2.98 -0.47
C LEU A 14 -3.09 3.56 0.70
N VAL A 15 -2.57 4.58 1.39
CA VAL A 15 -3.30 5.28 2.47
C VAL A 15 -4.58 5.91 1.94
N ARG A 16 -4.55 6.57 0.78
CA ARG A 16 -5.74 7.23 0.20
C ARG A 16 -6.82 6.22 -0.18
N PHE A 17 -6.45 5.08 -0.77
CA PHE A 17 -7.39 4.01 -1.12
C PHE A 17 -7.95 3.36 0.14
N LEU A 18 -7.12 3.06 1.14
CA LEU A 18 -7.58 2.51 2.40
C LEU A 18 -8.53 3.48 3.13
N LYS A 19 -8.37 4.80 2.98
CA LYS A 19 -9.30 5.78 3.58
C LYS A 19 -10.73 5.69 3.06
N ILE A 20 -10.95 5.09 1.88
CA ILE A 20 -12.28 4.96 1.29
C ILE A 20 -13.10 3.92 2.06
N ASP A 21 -12.51 2.74 2.31
CA ASP A 21 -13.21 1.60 2.91
C ASP A 21 -12.85 1.37 4.39
N ASN A 22 -11.69 1.87 4.83
CA ASN A 22 -11.03 1.50 6.09
C ASN A 22 -10.31 2.71 6.73
N ALA A 23 -11.01 3.83 6.89
CA ALA A 23 -10.45 5.09 7.37
C ALA A 23 -9.69 4.98 8.71
N ASP A 24 -10.15 4.12 9.61
CA ASP A 24 -9.58 3.96 10.96
C ASP A 24 -8.16 3.40 10.96
N ILE A 25 -7.84 2.54 9.99
CA ILE A 25 -6.50 1.93 9.82
C ILE A 25 -5.68 2.60 8.73
N ALA A 26 -6.27 3.56 8.00
CA ALA A 26 -5.64 4.26 6.89
C ALA A 26 -4.76 5.45 7.35
N SER A 27 -3.79 5.14 8.22
CA SER A 27 -2.72 6.07 8.58
C SER A 27 -1.36 5.44 8.31
N SER A 28 -0.38 6.25 7.91
CA SER A 28 0.98 5.79 7.69
C SER A 28 1.57 5.11 8.93
N VAL A 29 1.24 5.62 10.12
CA VAL A 29 1.69 5.04 11.40
C VAL A 29 1.06 3.68 11.66
N ALA A 30 -0.25 3.53 11.45
CA ALA A 30 -0.93 2.24 11.61
C ALA A 30 -0.39 1.21 10.62
N LEU A 31 -0.19 1.60 9.36
CA LEU A 31 0.34 0.73 8.33
C LEU A 31 1.80 0.34 8.57
N LEU A 32 2.63 1.25 9.08
CA LEU A 32 4.00 0.92 9.49
C LEU A 32 4.05 -0.01 10.71
N LYS A 33 3.05 0.04 11.59
CA LYS A 33 2.92 -0.92 12.71
C LYS A 33 2.51 -2.30 12.22
N LEU A 34 1.58 -2.38 11.25
CA LEU A 34 1.12 -3.64 10.66
C LEU A 34 2.17 -4.26 9.72
N PHE A 35 2.87 -3.42 8.97
CA PHE A 35 3.83 -3.80 7.93
C PHE A 35 5.13 -2.98 8.09
N PRO A 36 5.98 -3.32 9.08
CA PRO A 36 7.20 -2.57 9.36
C PRO A 36 8.17 -2.58 8.17
N GLY A 37 8.76 -1.41 7.89
CA GLY A 37 9.73 -1.20 6.81
C GLY A 37 9.11 -0.58 5.55
N SER A 38 8.23 -1.29 4.85
CA SER A 38 7.56 -0.76 3.66
C SER A 38 6.18 -1.38 3.46
N PRO A 39 5.11 -0.72 3.91
CA PRO A 39 3.75 -1.26 3.79
C PRO A 39 3.34 -1.49 2.35
N ALA A 40 3.72 -0.60 1.42
CA ALA A 40 3.46 -0.77 0.00
C ALA A 40 4.14 -2.02 -0.58
N LYS A 41 5.42 -2.26 -0.25
CA LYS A 41 6.17 -3.42 -0.73
C LYS A 41 5.68 -4.73 -0.11
N ILE A 42 5.35 -4.71 1.18
CA ILE A 42 4.81 -5.87 1.88
C ILE A 42 3.40 -6.18 1.35
N ALA A 43 2.54 -5.18 1.18
CA ALA A 43 1.22 -5.34 0.60
C ALA A 43 1.31 -5.90 -0.84
N ALA A 44 2.21 -5.38 -1.68
CA ALA A 44 2.44 -5.91 -3.02
C ALA A 44 2.91 -7.38 -2.97
N LYS A 45 3.85 -7.72 -2.09
CA LYS A 45 4.32 -9.10 -1.91
C LYS A 45 3.23 -10.05 -1.45
N VAL A 46 2.40 -9.64 -0.48
CA VAL A 46 1.27 -10.43 0.03
C VAL A 46 0.22 -10.63 -1.05
N ALA A 47 -0.02 -9.61 -1.89
CA ALA A 47 -0.95 -9.67 -3.01
C ALA A 47 -0.39 -10.41 -4.25
N GLY A 48 0.83 -10.94 -4.21
CA GLY A 48 1.47 -11.59 -5.36
C GLY A 48 1.84 -10.64 -6.51
N LEU A 49 1.89 -9.34 -6.23
CA LEU A 49 2.15 -8.29 -7.22
C LEU A 49 3.65 -8.05 -7.41
N PRO A 50 4.06 -7.62 -8.62
CA PRO A 50 5.43 -7.20 -8.87
C PRO A 50 5.82 -6.02 -7.99
N LYS A 51 7.13 -5.92 -7.75
CA LYS A 51 7.72 -4.93 -6.85
C LYS A 51 7.33 -3.51 -7.34
N PRO A 52 6.85 -2.62 -6.44
CA PRO A 52 6.48 -1.26 -6.84
C PRO A 52 7.68 -0.51 -7.43
N GLU A 53 7.51 0.00 -8.65
CA GLU A 53 8.54 0.75 -9.39
C GLU A 53 8.87 2.09 -8.72
N ASN A 54 7.93 2.66 -7.94
CA ASN A 54 8.09 3.93 -7.25
C ASN A 54 8.32 3.76 -5.74
N CYS A 55 9.47 3.19 -5.39
CA CYS A 55 10.02 3.28 -4.02
C CYS A 55 11.05 4.43 -3.97
N LEU A 56 10.59 5.68 -3.94
CA LEU A 56 11.39 6.85 -3.54
C LEU A 56 11.03 7.24 -2.11
#